data_AF-A0A1I0H5G6-F1
#
_entry.id   AF-A0A1I0H5G6-F1
#
_cell.length_a   1.000
_cell.length_b   1.000
_cell.length_c   1.000
_cell.angle_alpha   90.00
_cell.angle_beta   90.00
_cell.angle_gamma   90.00
#
_symmetry.space_group_name_H-M   'P 1'
#
loop_
_entity.id
_entity.type
_entity.pdbx_description
1 polymer ?
#
loop_
_entity_poly.entity_id
_entity_poly.type
_entity_poly.pdbx_seq_one_letter_code
_entity_poly.pdbx_strand_id
1 'polypeptide(L)'
;MTFLKSLCLAILATVVLTVFLGLGLLEMFDIDVVVDSQILEPLAAIGLSALVAVFLVLVAFAIVLTVFGSLIFAAVVAVGAIAMALVGVFWPILVAAFIIWLLFRDKKQPQRYHQYQR
;
A
#
# COMPACT_ATOMS: atom_id res chain seq x y z
N MET A 1 -3.94 10.66 6.33
CA MET A 1 -5.19 9.86 6.31
C MET A 1 -4.79 8.42 6.13
N THR A 2 -4.82 7.61 7.18
CA THR A 2 -4.34 6.23 7.11
C THR A 2 -5.33 5.39 6.30
N PHE A 3 -4.86 4.77 5.21
CA PHE A 3 -5.62 3.90 4.31
C PHE A 3 -6.53 2.90 5.06
N LEU A 4 -6.03 2.34 6.16
CA LEU A 4 -6.75 1.42 7.03
C LEU A 4 -8.01 2.02 7.69
N LYS A 5 -7.98 3.32 8.01
CA LYS A 5 -9.15 4.04 8.56
C LYS A 5 -10.25 4.19 7.51
N SER A 6 -9.87 4.44 6.25
CA SER A 6 -10.80 4.50 5.13
C SER A 6 -11.38 3.13 4.76
N LEU A 7 -10.54 2.08 4.79
CA LEU A 7 -10.95 0.72 4.48
C LEU A 7 -11.94 0.18 5.51
N CYS A 8 -11.67 0.38 6.80
CA CYS A 8 -12.59 -0.02 7.87
C CYS A 8 -13.96 0.68 7.74
N LEU A 9 -13.95 1.98 7.43
CA LEU A 9 -15.17 2.75 7.21
C LEU A 9 -15.96 2.25 5.99
N ALA A 10 -15.28 1.92 4.89
CA ALA A 10 -15.91 1.41 3.67
C ALA A 10 -16.52 0.01 3.88
N ILE A 11 -15.83 -0.87 4.59
CA ILE A 11 -16.35 -2.20 4.94
C ILE A 11 -17.58 -2.06 5.85
N LEU A 12 -17.51 -1.20 6.87
CA LEU A 12 -18.64 -0.97 7.75
C LEU A 12 -19.84 -0.38 6.99
N ALA A 13 -19.60 0.59 6.12
CA ALA A 13 -20.65 1.18 5.28
C ALA A 13 -21.31 0.16 4.35
N THR A 14 -20.53 -0.73 3.73
CA THR A 14 -21.08 -1.77 2.82
C THR A 14 -21.87 -2.84 3.58
N VAL A 15 -21.42 -3.27 4.75
CA VAL A 15 -22.18 -4.21 5.60
C VAL A 15 -23.48 -3.58 6.08
N VAL A 16 -23.42 -2.35 6.59
CA VAL A 16 -24.62 -1.60 7.01
C VAL A 16 -25.56 -1.44 5.82
N LEU A 17 -25.07 -0.97 4.67
CA LEU A 17 -25.89 -0.82 3.48
C LEU A 17 -26.52 -2.15 3.05
N THR A 18 -25.78 -3.25 3.05
CA THR A 18 -26.29 -4.57 2.62
C THR A 18 -27.40 -5.07 3.53
N VAL A 19 -27.25 -4.91 4.85
CA VAL A 19 -28.27 -5.37 5.82
C VAL A 19 -29.50 -4.46 5.79
N PHE A 20 -29.31 -3.15 5.85
CA PHE A 20 -30.44 -2.20 5.85
C PHE A 20 -31.18 -2.19 4.51
N LEU A 21 -30.45 -2.26 3.38
CA LEU A 21 -31.06 -2.36 2.06
C LEU A 21 -31.73 -3.72 1.86
N GLY A 22 -31.13 -4.81 2.35
CA GLY A 22 -31.72 -6.15 2.26
C GLY A 22 -33.03 -6.25 3.03
N LEU A 23 -33.06 -5.83 4.30
CA LEU A 23 -34.28 -5.80 5.11
C LEU A 23 -35.31 -4.83 4.54
N GLY A 24 -34.87 -3.63 4.13
CA GLY A 24 -35.76 -2.62 3.55
C GLY A 24 -36.38 -3.04 2.22
N LEU A 25 -35.66 -3.79 1.37
CA LEU A 25 -36.22 -4.35 0.14
C LEU A 25 -37.23 -5.46 0.41
N LEU A 26 -37.00 -6.31 1.42
CA LEU A 26 -37.96 -7.34 1.82
C LEU A 26 -39.28 -6.71 2.31
N GLU A 27 -39.18 -5.65 3.10
CA GLU A 27 -40.32 -4.88 3.58
C GLU A 27 -41.02 -4.12 2.43
N MET A 28 -40.27 -3.49 1.52
CA MET A 28 -40.85 -2.71 0.41
C MET A 28 -41.54 -3.59 -0.64
N PHE A 29 -41.13 -4.83 -0.80
CA PHE A 29 -41.77 -5.80 -1.71
C PHE A 29 -42.91 -6.59 -1.04
N ASP A 30 -43.19 -6.35 0.25
CA ASP A 30 -44.24 -7.05 1.03
C ASP A 30 -44.13 -8.58 0.93
N ILE A 31 -42.88 -9.08 0.82
CA ILE A 31 -42.60 -10.51 0.68
C ILE A 31 -42.53 -11.10 2.09
N ASP A 32 -43.70 -11.35 2.67
CA ASP A 32 -43.83 -12.29 3.76
C ASP A 32 -43.68 -13.71 3.18
N VAL A 33 -42.46 -14.25 3.21
CA VAL A 33 -42.20 -15.64 2.84
C VAL A 33 -42.79 -16.55 3.91
N VAL A 34 -44.09 -16.85 3.82
CA VAL A 34 -44.78 -17.85 4.66
C VAL A 34 -44.71 -19.20 3.93
N VAL A 35 -43.84 -20.08 4.38
CA VAL A 35 -43.84 -21.49 3.93
C VAL A 35 -44.68 -22.27 4.95
N ASP A 36 -45.85 -22.71 4.49
CA ASP A 36 -46.63 -23.79 5.12
C ASP A 36 -46.85 -23.61 6.64
N SER A 37 -47.33 -22.44 7.08
CA SER A 37 -47.76 -22.14 8.46
C SER A 37 -46.68 -22.09 9.56
N GLN A 38 -45.39 -22.11 9.22
CA GLN A 38 -44.30 -21.86 10.18
C GLN A 38 -43.59 -20.54 9.88
N ILE A 39 -43.36 -19.73 10.92
CA ILE A 39 -42.55 -18.51 10.83
C ILE A 39 -41.15 -18.96 10.39
N LEU A 40 -40.62 -18.40 9.29
CA LEU A 40 -39.34 -18.82 8.72
C LEU A 40 -38.14 -18.39 9.61
N GLU A 41 -37.90 -19.13 10.69
CA GLU A 41 -36.57 -19.23 11.33
C GLU A 41 -35.44 -19.61 10.34
N PRO A 42 -35.65 -20.45 9.29
CA PRO A 42 -34.57 -20.89 8.41
C PRO A 42 -33.92 -19.77 7.58
N LEU A 43 -34.69 -18.80 7.09
CA LEU A 43 -34.14 -17.74 6.23
C LEU A 43 -33.32 -16.73 7.05
N ALA A 44 -33.78 -16.40 8.26
CA ALA A 44 -33.02 -15.60 9.21
C ALA A 44 -31.72 -16.31 9.64
N ALA A 45 -31.76 -17.63 9.86
CA ALA A 45 -30.59 -18.42 10.18
C ALA A 45 -29.57 -18.48 9.02
N ILE A 46 -30.03 -18.61 7.77
CA ILE A 46 -29.17 -18.55 6.57
C ILE A 46 -28.54 -17.16 6.43
N GLY A 47 -29.32 -16.09 6.64
CA GLY A 47 -28.81 -14.71 6.62
C GLY A 47 -27.74 -14.46 7.68
N LEU A 48 -27.95 -14.95 8.90
CA LEU A 48 -26.96 -14.85 9.99
C LEU A 48 -25.70 -15.66 9.68
N SER A 49 -25.85 -16.88 9.16
CA SER A 49 -24.72 -17.73 8.77
C SER A 49 -23.91 -17.10 7.62
N ALA A 50 -24.57 -16.49 6.64
CA ALA A 50 -23.91 -15.78 5.55
C ALA A 50 -23.13 -14.56 6.06
N LEU A 51 -23.70 -13.78 6.98
CA LEU A 51 -23.02 -12.64 7.59
C LEU A 51 -21.75 -13.06 8.35
N VAL A 52 -21.84 -14.14 9.13
CA VAL A 52 -20.69 -14.71 9.85
C VAL A 52 -19.62 -15.20 8.89
N ALA A 53 -20.00 -15.88 7.80
CA ALA A 53 -19.06 -16.33 6.78
C ALA A 53 -18.31 -15.16 6.11
N VAL A 54 -19.01 -14.09 5.74
CA VAL A 54 -18.40 -12.88 5.17
C VAL A 54 -17.43 -12.24 6.16
N PHE A 55 -17.80 -12.16 7.44
CA PHE A 55 -16.92 -11.62 8.47
C PHE A 55 -15.63 -12.46 8.63
N LEU A 56 -15.74 -13.80 8.61
CA LEU A 56 -14.59 -14.69 8.64
C LEU A 56 -13.67 -14.50 7.42
N VAL A 57 -14.24 -14.32 6.22
CA VAL A 57 -13.46 -14.05 5.01
C VAL A 57 -12.71 -12.73 5.12
N LEU A 58 -13.34 -11.68 5.67
CA LEU A 58 -12.68 -10.39 5.89
C LEU A 58 -11.53 -10.49 6.88
N VAL A 59 -11.71 -11.22 7.98
CA VAL A 59 -10.63 -11.49 8.95
C VAL A 59 -9.49 -12.25 8.29
N ALA A 60 -9.79 -13.29 7.51
CA ALA A 60 -8.78 -14.03 6.76
C ALA A 60 -8.01 -13.14 5.78
N PHE A 61 -8.71 -12.28 5.03
CA PHE A 61 -8.09 -11.30 4.13
C PHE A 61 -7.19 -10.32 4.89
N ALA A 62 -7.64 -9.80 6.03
CA ALA A 62 -6.84 -8.91 6.86
C ALA A 62 -5.53 -9.59 7.32
N ILE A 63 -5.60 -10.86 7.75
CA ILE A 63 -4.43 -11.63 8.15
C ILE A 63 -3.48 -11.84 6.97
N VAL A 64 -4.00 -12.33 5.84
CA VAL A 64 -3.22 -12.59 4.62
C VAL A 64 -2.52 -11.30 4.15
N LEU A 65 -3.27 -10.21 3.99
CA LEU A 65 -2.72 -8.92 3.58
C LEU A 65 -1.69 -8.37 4.58
N THR A 66 -1.87 -8.59 5.88
CA THR A 66 -0.90 -8.17 6.90
C THR A 66 0.40 -8.97 6.79
N VAL A 67 0.31 -10.30 6.70
CA VAL A 67 1.47 -11.18 6.60
C VAL A 67 2.25 -10.91 5.31
N PHE A 68 1.58 -10.94 4.16
CA PHE A 68 2.24 -10.67 2.88
C PHE A 68 2.69 -9.22 2.73
N GLY A 69 1.91 -8.27 3.22
CA GLY A 69 2.27 -6.85 3.23
C GLY A 69 3.54 -6.59 4.03
N SER A 70 3.64 -7.17 5.23
CA SER A 70 4.84 -7.05 6.06
C SER A 70 6.07 -7.71 5.42
N LEU A 71 5.89 -8.88 4.78
CA LEU A 71 6.98 -9.60 4.12
C LEU A 71 7.54 -8.82 2.93
N ILE A 72 6.68 -8.33 2.05
CA ILE A 72 7.09 -7.52 0.89
C ILE A 72 7.71 -6.20 1.36
N PHE A 73 7.11 -5.56 2.38
CA PHE A 73 7.66 -4.34 2.96
C PHE A 73 9.08 -4.56 3.50
N ALA A 74 9.29 -5.63 4.27
CA ALA A 74 10.61 -5.99 4.78
C ALA A 74 11.62 -6.27 3.65
N ALA A 75 11.21 -6.97 2.60
CA ALA A 75 12.07 -7.24 1.44
C ALA A 75 12.49 -5.96 0.72
N VAL A 76 11.55 -5.05 0.45
CA VAL A 76 11.82 -3.75 -0.19
C VAL A 76 12.74 -2.90 0.68
N VAL A 77 12.51 -2.86 1.99
CA VAL A 77 13.38 -2.14 2.93
C VAL A 77 14.79 -2.71 2.94
N ALA A 78 14.94 -4.04 2.96
CA ALA A 78 16.25 -4.69 2.92
C ALA A 78 17.01 -4.37 1.62
N VAL A 79 16.35 -4.48 0.47
CA VAL A 79 16.94 -4.13 -0.84
C VAL A 79 17.28 -2.64 -0.90
N GLY A 80 16.40 -1.77 -0.44
CA GLY A 80 16.62 -0.33 -0.36
C GLY A 80 17.83 0.03 0.52
N ALA A 81 17.98 -0.65 1.66
CA ALA A 81 19.12 -0.45 2.55
C ALA A 81 20.45 -0.87 1.89
N ILE A 82 20.47 -2.01 1.20
CA ILE A 82 21.67 -2.47 0.45
C ILE A 82 22.00 -1.46 -0.66
N ALA A 83 21.02 -1.00 -1.42
CA ALA A 83 21.24 -0.02 -2.48
C ALA A 83 21.82 1.29 -1.92
N MET A 84 21.26 1.80 -0.82
CA MET A 84 21.78 2.99 -0.13
C MET A 84 23.19 2.80 0.40
N ALA A 85 23.52 1.61 0.94
CA ALA A 85 24.86 1.29 1.39
C ALA A 85 25.86 1.28 0.22
N LEU A 86 25.50 0.67 -0.92
CA LEU A 86 26.36 0.65 -2.12
C LEU A 86 26.59 2.06 -2.68
N VAL A 87 25.54 2.88 -2.76
CA VAL A 87 25.67 4.30 -3.15
C VAL A 87 26.56 5.06 -2.16
N GLY A 88 26.40 4.81 -0.86
CA GLY A 88 27.22 5.41 0.19
C GLY A 88 28.70 5.05 0.10
N VAL A 89 29.02 3.77 -0.19
CA VAL A 89 30.42 3.30 -0.37
C VAL A 89 31.04 3.85 -1.66
N PHE A 90 30.25 4.09 -2.69
CA PHE A 90 30.73 4.65 -3.95
C PHE A 90 31.06 6.15 -3.87
N TRP A 91 30.32 6.90 -3.04
CA TRP A 91 30.47 8.35 -2.91
C TRP A 91 31.89 8.84 -2.57
N PRO A 92 32.63 8.25 -1.61
CA PRO A 92 34.02 8.61 -1.29
C PRO A 92 34.95 8.58 -2.51
N ILE A 93 34.75 7.63 -3.43
CA ILE A 93 35.60 7.45 -4.61
C ILE A 93 35.40 8.60 -5.60
N LEU A 94 34.15 8.99 -5.84
CA LEU A 94 33.83 10.17 -6.67
C LEU A 94 34.38 11.45 -6.05
N VAL A 95 34.22 11.63 -4.74
CA VAL A 95 34.74 12.79 -4.03
C VAL A 95 36.27 12.84 -4.10
N ALA A 96 36.95 11.71 -3.89
CA ALA A 96 38.40 11.63 -4.00
C ALA A 96 38.89 11.96 -5.42
N ALA A 97 38.25 11.39 -6.45
CA ALA A 97 38.57 11.71 -7.85
C ALA A 97 38.36 13.19 -8.17
N PHE A 98 37.29 13.80 -7.65
CA PHE A 98 37.01 15.22 -7.81
C PHE A 98 38.05 16.10 -7.10
N ILE A 99 38.49 15.73 -5.88
CA ILE A 99 39.54 16.44 -5.15
C ILE A 99 40.87 16.36 -5.90
N ILE A 100 41.26 15.17 -6.38
CA ILE A 100 42.48 14.99 -7.18
C ILE A 100 42.40 15.84 -8.44
N TRP A 101 41.28 15.77 -9.17
CA TRP A 101 41.08 16.61 -10.35
C TRP A 101 41.16 18.09 -10.01
N LEU A 102 40.58 18.55 -8.90
CA LEU A 102 40.58 19.96 -8.50
C LEU A 102 41.98 20.46 -8.08
N LEU A 103 42.74 19.63 -7.36
CA LEU A 103 44.11 19.95 -6.93
C LEU A 103 45.10 19.92 -8.10
N PHE A 104 44.94 18.98 -9.02
CA PHE A 104 45.74 18.86 -10.24
C PHE A 104 45.14 19.62 -11.42
N ARG A 105 44.06 20.39 -11.20
CA ARG A 105 43.51 21.30 -12.21
C ARG A 105 44.48 22.46 -12.32
N ASP A 106 45.55 22.20 -13.07
CA ASP A 106 46.47 23.22 -13.49
C ASP A 106 45.65 24.30 -14.20
N LYS A 107 45.73 25.51 -13.66
CA LYS A 107 45.23 26.68 -14.36
C LYS A 107 46.17 26.78 -15.55
N LYS A 108 45.75 26.25 -16.71
CA LYS A 108 46.35 26.60 -17.99
C LYS A 108 46.34 28.12 -18.05
N GLN A 109 47.42 28.74 -17.58
CA GLN A 109 47.62 30.15 -17.73
C GLN A 109 47.58 30.35 -19.23
N PRO A 110 46.66 31.17 -19.77
CA PRO A 110 46.79 31.56 -21.15
C PRO A 110 48.14 32.23 -21.22
N GLN A 111 49.11 31.53 -21.81
CA GLN A 111 50.43 32.07 -22.08
C GLN A 111 50.16 33.33 -22.88
N ARG A 112 50.25 34.48 -22.19
CA ARG A 112 50.32 35.78 -22.82
C ARG A 112 51.64 35.80 -23.56
N TYR A 113 51.63 35.24 -24.78
CA TYR A 113 52.60 35.53 -25.82
C TYR A 113 52.32 36.98 -26.27
N HIS A 114 52.76 37.92 -25.46
CA HIS A 114 53.20 39.19 -25.98
C HIS A 114 54.67 39.05 -26.36
N GLN A 115 54.99 39.63 -27.51
CA GLN A 115 56.33 39.99 -28.00
C GLN A 115 57.15 38.91 -28.70
N TYR A 116 57.67 39.34 -29.86
CA TYR A 116 58.76 38.80 -30.70
C TYR A 116 58.40 38.04 -31.99
N GLN A 117 57.54 38.60 -32.84
CA GLN A 117 57.68 38.50 -34.31
C GLN A 117 57.30 39.89 -34.88
N ARG A 118 58.27 40.83 -34.93
CA ARG A 118 59.00 41.27 -36.13
C ARG A 118 58.11 41.60 -37.32
#